data_AF-A0A8T6QH78-F1
#
_entry.id   AF-A0A8T6QH78-F1
#
_cell.length_a   1.000
_cell.length_b   1.000
_cell.length_c   1.000
_cell.angle_alpha   90.00
_cell.angle_beta   90.00
_cell.angle_gamma   90.00
#
_symmetry.space_group_name_H-M   'P 1'
#
loop_
_entity.id
_entity.type
_entity.pdbx_description
1 polymer ?
#
loop_
_entity_poly.entity_id
_entity_poly.type
_entity_poly.pdbx_seq_one_letter_code
_entity_poly.pdbx_strand_id
1 'polypeptide(L)'
;MEWRAVSRDKALDMLSTALNCRFDDEGLRISAVSECLRSVLYQYSISETEEARQTVTSLRLTSAVRRKLVPLWPDIADIDNAIHPGIMSILNSLAELGDMIKLEGGNWLTAPPHAVRIDNKMAVFFGGEPSCTFSTGVVAKSAGRVRLVEEKVCTGSVEIWDANEWIGAPAEGNEEWSSRLLSGTISGFIDAPGNMSESTAYVRGKWLHLSELSFNKKQIYLCRMSVDNHFSYYLGEIEAGRLCRMNSLESSDNVRRLRFFLDTKDNCPLKVRIKISNVLARLRLTRRLPRRETKVLL
;
A
#
# COMPACT_ATOMS: atom_id res chain seq x y z
N MET A 1 -42.58 4.47 -3.63
CA MET A 1 -41.39 5.03 -2.95
C MET A 1 -41.66 6.51 -2.76
N GLU A 2 -41.85 6.97 -1.53
CA GLU A 2 -42.04 8.40 -1.24
C GLU A 2 -40.68 9.10 -1.18
N TRP A 3 -40.45 10.07 -2.06
CA TRP A 3 -39.26 10.91 -2.01
C TRP A 3 -39.45 11.96 -0.92
N ARG A 4 -38.73 11.80 0.21
CA ARG A 4 -38.71 12.80 1.29
C ARG A 4 -37.39 13.54 1.26
N ALA A 5 -37.45 14.87 1.25
CA ALA A 5 -36.27 15.69 1.48
C ALA A 5 -35.75 15.43 2.89
N VAL A 6 -34.45 15.21 3.02
CA VAL A 6 -33.76 15.01 4.29
C VAL A 6 -32.62 16.01 4.40
N SER A 7 -32.27 16.40 5.63
CA SER A 7 -31.07 17.21 5.86
C SER A 7 -29.82 16.41 5.46
N ARG A 8 -28.73 17.14 5.16
CA ARG A 8 -27.43 16.52 4.88
C ARG A 8 -26.97 15.59 6.00
N ASP A 9 -27.11 16.01 7.26
CA ASP A 9 -26.70 15.21 8.42
C ASP A 9 -27.50 13.90 8.52
N LYS A 10 -28.80 13.95 8.26
CA LYS A 10 -29.64 12.75 8.23
C LYS A 10 -29.26 11.83 7.07
N ALA A 11 -28.91 12.38 5.92
CA ALA A 11 -28.45 11.59 4.78
C ALA A 11 -27.10 10.91 5.07
N LEU A 12 -26.19 11.59 5.77
CA LEU A 12 -24.92 11.03 6.23
C LEU A 12 -25.11 9.91 7.26
N ASP A 13 -26.03 10.08 8.21
CA ASP A 13 -26.39 9.05 9.20
C ASP A 13 -26.99 7.79 8.54
N MET A 14 -27.91 7.98 7.59
CA MET A 14 -28.46 6.89 6.78
C MET A 14 -27.37 6.17 5.98
N LEU A 15 -26.42 6.90 5.42
CA LEU A 15 -25.30 6.33 4.65
C LEU A 15 -24.32 5.57 5.54
N SER A 16 -23.95 6.10 6.70
CA SER A 16 -23.13 5.41 7.70
C SER A 16 -23.78 4.09 8.11
N THR A 17 -25.09 4.12 8.39
CA THR A 17 -25.87 2.92 8.74
C THR A 17 -25.88 1.90 7.59
N ALA A 18 -26.15 2.35 6.36
CA ALA A 18 -26.20 1.48 5.19
C ALA A 18 -24.84 0.82 4.86
N LEU A 19 -23.73 1.53 5.11
CA LEU A 19 -22.36 1.01 4.94
C LEU A 19 -21.85 0.25 6.16
N ASN A 20 -22.62 0.22 7.26
CA ASN A 20 -22.18 -0.27 8.56
C ASN A 20 -20.80 0.31 8.96
N CYS A 21 -20.63 1.61 8.68
CA CYS A 21 -19.39 2.35 8.86
C CYS A 21 -19.40 3.08 10.20
N ARG A 22 -18.43 2.78 11.07
CA ARG A 22 -18.28 3.42 12.39
C ARG A 22 -17.44 4.69 12.37
N PHE A 23 -16.88 5.04 11.21
CA PHE A 23 -16.09 6.26 11.07
C PHE A 23 -17.00 7.44 10.78
N ASP A 24 -16.62 8.59 11.34
CA ASP A 24 -17.26 9.87 11.07
C ASP A 24 -16.48 10.67 10.02
N ASP A 25 -17.11 11.74 9.53
CA ASP A 25 -16.50 12.77 8.67
C ASP A 25 -15.70 12.19 7.48
N GLU A 26 -14.39 12.39 7.46
CA GLU A 26 -13.50 11.98 6.38
C GLU A 26 -13.43 10.45 6.23
N GLY A 27 -13.52 9.70 7.33
CA GLY A 27 -13.55 8.24 7.27
C GLY A 27 -14.82 7.71 6.61
N LEU A 28 -15.97 8.33 6.91
CA LEU A 28 -17.24 8.04 6.23
C LEU A 28 -17.16 8.41 4.75
N ARG A 29 -16.58 9.57 4.42
CA ARG A 29 -16.40 10.01 3.03
C ARG A 29 -15.58 9.02 2.22
N ILE A 30 -14.43 8.58 2.75
CA ILE A 30 -13.57 7.60 2.06
C ILE A 30 -14.33 6.29 1.84
N SER A 31 -15.03 5.78 2.87
CA SER A 31 -15.87 4.58 2.73
C SER A 31 -16.98 4.71 1.70
N ALA A 32 -17.69 5.83 1.68
CA ALA A 32 -18.74 6.11 0.71
C ALA A 32 -18.18 6.19 -0.72
N VAL A 33 -17.05 6.87 -0.91
CA VAL A 33 -16.38 6.95 -2.22
C VAL A 33 -15.91 5.58 -2.68
N SER A 34 -15.26 4.81 -1.80
CA SER A 34 -14.78 3.47 -2.13
C SER A 34 -15.92 2.53 -2.51
N GLU A 35 -17.05 2.57 -1.80
CA GLU A 35 -18.20 1.71 -2.12
C GLU A 35 -18.99 2.17 -3.35
N CYS A 36 -19.05 3.49 -3.58
CA CYS A 36 -19.60 4.04 -4.80
C CYS A 36 -18.75 3.67 -6.03
N LEU A 37 -17.42 3.70 -5.91
CA LEU A 37 -16.50 3.27 -6.97
C LEU A 37 -16.71 1.79 -7.31
N ARG A 38 -16.80 0.89 -6.31
CA ARG A 38 -17.12 -0.53 -6.53
C ARG A 38 -18.45 -0.70 -7.24
N SER A 39 -19.49 -0.03 -6.75
CA SER A 39 -20.84 -0.12 -7.32
C SER A 39 -20.88 0.34 -8.77
N VAL A 40 -20.28 1.50 -9.08
CA VAL A 40 -20.25 2.06 -10.44
C VAL A 40 -19.42 1.20 -11.38
N LEU A 41 -18.25 0.73 -10.93
CA LEU A 41 -17.39 -0.14 -11.74
C LEU A 41 -18.10 -1.44 -12.06
N TYR A 42 -18.69 -2.10 -11.06
CA TYR A 42 -19.48 -3.31 -11.25
C TYR A 42 -20.59 -3.09 -12.28
N GLN A 43 -21.43 -2.07 -12.08
CA GLN A 43 -22.53 -1.73 -12.99
C GLN A 43 -22.10 -1.44 -14.43
N TYR A 44 -20.98 -0.73 -14.62
CA TYR A 44 -20.47 -0.39 -15.95
C TYR A 44 -19.63 -1.51 -16.59
N SER A 45 -19.22 -2.51 -15.82
CA SER A 45 -18.45 -3.66 -16.30
C SER A 45 -19.31 -4.83 -16.78
N ILE A 46 -20.60 -4.85 -16.43
CA ILE A 46 -21.52 -5.90 -16.91
C ILE A 46 -21.76 -5.68 -18.40
N SER A 47 -21.39 -6.67 -19.22
CA SER A 47 -21.74 -6.74 -20.65
C SER A 47 -23.14 -7.34 -20.83
N GLU A 48 -23.84 -6.96 -21.90
CA GLU A 48 -25.11 -7.59 -22.31
C GLU A 48 -24.90 -9.03 -22.81
N THR A 49 -23.68 -9.36 -23.23
CA THR A 49 -23.25 -10.71 -23.58
C THR A 49 -22.47 -11.32 -22.40
N GLU A 50 -22.88 -12.50 -21.93
CA GLU A 50 -22.41 -13.11 -20.66
C GLU A 50 -20.89 -13.41 -20.59
N GLU A 51 -20.14 -13.25 -21.69
CA GLU A 51 -18.80 -13.83 -21.82
C GLU A 51 -17.63 -12.88 -21.46
N ALA A 52 -17.83 -11.57 -21.27
CA ALA A 52 -16.72 -10.67 -20.91
C ALA A 52 -17.12 -9.45 -20.08
N ARG A 53 -16.44 -9.22 -18.95
CA ARG A 53 -16.53 -7.95 -18.21
C ARG A 53 -15.87 -6.83 -19.02
N GLN A 54 -16.59 -5.73 -19.23
CA GLN A 54 -16.10 -4.56 -19.96
C GLN A 54 -15.18 -3.70 -19.08
N THR A 55 -14.14 -3.14 -19.70
CA THR A 55 -13.27 -2.17 -19.02
C THR A 55 -13.94 -0.80 -18.94
N VAL A 56 -13.66 -0.05 -17.88
CA VAL A 56 -14.27 1.28 -17.65
C VAL A 56 -13.16 2.32 -17.51
N THR A 57 -13.28 3.45 -18.23
CA THR A 57 -12.28 4.53 -18.18
C THR A 57 -12.29 5.27 -16.84
N SER A 58 -11.12 5.75 -16.41
CA SER A 58 -10.97 6.57 -15.19
C SER A 58 -11.95 7.74 -15.15
N LEU A 59 -12.09 8.48 -16.27
CA LEU A 59 -12.96 9.64 -16.37
C LEU A 59 -14.43 9.28 -16.16
N ARG A 60 -14.88 8.15 -16.72
CA ARG A 60 -16.27 7.69 -16.58
C ARG A 60 -16.58 7.29 -15.15
N LEU A 61 -15.66 6.60 -14.47
CA LEU A 61 -15.80 6.23 -13.05
C LEU A 61 -15.84 7.45 -12.15
N THR A 62 -14.82 8.31 -12.21
CA THR A 62 -14.70 9.46 -11.31
C THR A 62 -15.83 10.46 -11.51
N SER A 63 -16.27 10.68 -12.75
CA SER A 63 -17.41 11.56 -13.05
C SER A 63 -18.75 11.00 -12.52
N ALA A 64 -18.95 9.69 -12.61
CA ALA A 64 -20.16 9.05 -12.07
C ALA A 64 -20.21 9.12 -10.54
N VAL A 65 -19.09 8.85 -9.86
CA VAL A 65 -19.00 8.94 -8.39
C VAL A 65 -19.17 10.39 -7.94
N ARG A 66 -18.52 11.36 -8.60
CA ARG A 66 -18.71 12.79 -8.31
C ARG A 66 -20.19 13.17 -8.37
N ARG A 67 -20.88 12.87 -9.48
CA ARG A 67 -22.31 13.21 -9.63
C ARG A 67 -23.19 12.62 -8.54
N LYS A 68 -22.89 11.40 -8.07
CA LYS A 68 -23.66 10.72 -7.01
C LYS A 68 -23.40 11.30 -5.62
N LEU A 69 -22.19 11.75 -5.34
CA LEU A 69 -21.75 12.13 -3.98
C LEU A 69 -21.64 13.64 -3.74
N VAL A 70 -21.64 14.47 -4.79
CA VAL A 70 -21.64 15.95 -4.68
C VAL A 70 -22.72 16.50 -3.73
N PRO A 71 -23.96 15.99 -3.68
CA PRO A 71 -24.96 16.49 -2.74
C PRO A 71 -24.57 16.32 -1.25
N LEU A 72 -23.72 15.34 -0.93
CA LEU A 72 -23.24 15.09 0.42
C LEU A 72 -21.89 15.75 0.69
N TRP A 73 -21.04 15.87 -0.34
CA TRP A 73 -19.73 16.49 -0.27
C TRP A 73 -19.51 17.37 -1.51
N PRO A 74 -19.88 18.66 -1.46
CA PRO A 74 -19.76 19.57 -2.61
C PRO A 74 -18.32 19.69 -3.14
N ASP A 75 -17.35 19.73 -2.23
CA ASP A 75 -15.93 19.96 -2.55
C ASP A 75 -15.18 18.67 -2.93
N ILE A 76 -15.89 17.56 -3.20
CA ILE A 76 -15.30 16.23 -3.45
C ILE A 76 -14.33 16.17 -4.64
N ALA A 77 -14.40 17.15 -5.55
CA ALA A 77 -13.52 17.25 -6.71
C ALA A 77 -12.32 18.18 -6.50
N ASP A 78 -12.41 19.11 -5.55
CA ASP A 78 -11.43 20.19 -5.36
C ASP A 78 -10.42 19.86 -4.25
N ILE A 79 -10.65 18.76 -3.53
CA ILE A 79 -9.81 18.30 -2.44
C ILE A 79 -9.03 17.04 -2.86
N ASP A 80 -7.72 17.19 -3.05
CA ASP A 80 -6.80 16.05 -3.15
C ASP A 80 -5.50 16.33 -2.39
N ASN A 81 -5.44 15.85 -1.15
CA ASN A 81 -4.23 15.88 -0.35
C ASN A 81 -4.12 14.63 0.53
N ALA A 82 -3.03 14.53 1.28
CA ALA A 82 -2.75 13.34 2.10
C ALA A 82 -3.79 13.07 3.20
N ILE A 83 -4.55 14.08 3.65
CA ILE A 83 -5.59 13.95 4.69
C ILE A 83 -6.95 13.71 4.03
N HIS A 84 -7.21 14.42 2.94
CA HIS A 84 -8.47 14.37 2.20
C HIS A 84 -8.20 13.92 0.75
N PRO A 85 -8.08 12.60 0.51
CA PRO A 85 -7.75 12.08 -0.82
C PRO A 85 -8.91 12.27 -1.81
N GLY A 86 -8.61 12.71 -3.02
CA GLY A 86 -9.59 12.82 -4.09
C GLY A 86 -10.09 11.45 -4.58
N ILE A 87 -11.15 11.44 -5.39
CA ILE A 87 -11.74 10.19 -5.92
C ILE A 87 -10.69 9.34 -6.67
N MET A 88 -9.84 9.97 -7.49
CA MET A 88 -8.79 9.26 -8.24
C MET A 88 -7.70 8.69 -7.33
N SER A 89 -7.34 9.41 -6.25
CA SER A 89 -6.40 8.93 -5.23
C SER A 89 -6.95 7.68 -4.54
N ILE A 90 -8.22 7.72 -4.12
CA ILE A 90 -8.92 6.56 -3.54
C ILE A 90 -8.97 5.39 -4.54
N LEU A 91 -9.33 5.65 -5.81
CA LEU A 91 -9.38 4.62 -6.85
C LEU A 91 -8.01 3.94 -7.09
N ASN A 92 -6.92 4.73 -7.14
CA ASN A 92 -5.56 4.16 -7.22
C ASN A 92 -5.23 3.32 -5.97
N SER A 93 -5.59 3.77 -4.77
CA SER A 93 -5.40 2.99 -3.55
C SER A 93 -6.17 1.66 -3.58
N LEU A 94 -7.40 1.65 -4.10
CA LEU A 94 -8.17 0.40 -4.25
C LEU A 94 -7.46 -0.60 -5.17
N ALA A 95 -6.83 -0.13 -6.26
CA ALA A 95 -6.01 -1.02 -7.08
C ALA A 95 -4.72 -1.48 -6.40
N GLU A 96 -4.06 -0.62 -5.64
CA GLU A 96 -2.87 -1.02 -4.86
C GLU A 96 -3.20 -2.08 -3.80
N LEU A 97 -4.39 -2.02 -3.22
CA LEU A 97 -4.89 -3.03 -2.28
C LEU A 97 -5.27 -4.35 -2.96
N GLY A 98 -5.49 -4.36 -4.27
CA GLY A 98 -5.99 -5.50 -5.04
C GLY A 98 -7.52 -5.55 -5.16
N ASP A 99 -8.23 -4.53 -4.69
CA ASP A 99 -9.69 -4.45 -4.73
C ASP A 99 -10.24 -4.15 -6.14
N MET A 100 -9.41 -3.54 -6.99
CA MET A 100 -9.70 -3.24 -8.39
C MET A 100 -8.46 -3.47 -9.25
N ILE A 101 -8.65 -3.71 -10.55
CA ILE A 101 -7.55 -3.91 -11.49
C ILE A 101 -7.41 -2.65 -12.33
N LYS A 102 -6.25 -2.01 -12.27
CA LYS A 102 -5.87 -0.91 -13.16
C LYS A 102 -5.15 -1.47 -14.37
N LEU A 103 -5.70 -1.24 -15.56
CA LEU A 103 -5.11 -1.57 -16.84
C LEU A 103 -4.35 -0.37 -17.41
N GLU A 104 -3.53 -0.63 -18.42
CA GLU A 104 -2.90 0.42 -19.22
C GLU A 104 -3.96 1.32 -19.89
N GLY A 105 -3.56 2.56 -20.20
CA GLY A 105 -4.48 3.55 -20.80
C GLY A 105 -5.52 4.12 -19.83
N GLY A 106 -5.43 3.83 -18.53
CA GLY A 106 -6.34 4.41 -17.52
C GLY A 106 -7.72 3.74 -17.48
N ASN A 107 -7.77 2.46 -17.86
CA ASN A 107 -8.95 1.62 -17.80
C ASN A 107 -8.95 0.74 -16.53
N TRP A 108 -10.15 0.32 -16.11
CA TRP A 108 -10.36 -0.38 -14.86
C TRP A 108 -11.26 -1.59 -15.04
N LEU A 109 -10.99 -2.63 -14.25
CA LEU A 109 -11.81 -3.83 -14.13
C LEU A 109 -12.04 -4.15 -12.65
N THR A 110 -13.15 -4.82 -12.37
CA THR A 110 -13.39 -5.45 -11.07
C THR A 110 -12.31 -6.51 -10.81
N ALA A 111 -11.71 -6.52 -9.62
CA ALA A 111 -10.84 -7.62 -9.22
C ALA A 111 -11.68 -8.86 -8.82
N PRO A 112 -11.16 -10.08 -9.05
CA PRO A 112 -11.70 -11.29 -8.44
C PRO A 112 -11.76 -11.17 -6.91
N PRO A 113 -12.83 -11.66 -6.28
CA PRO A 113 -12.98 -11.54 -4.84
C PRO A 113 -11.97 -12.43 -4.09
N HIS A 114 -11.34 -11.86 -3.09
CA HIS A 114 -10.42 -12.55 -2.18
C HIS A 114 -10.48 -11.89 -0.80
N ALA A 115 -9.99 -12.59 0.21
CA ALA A 115 -9.96 -12.11 1.57
C ALA A 115 -8.55 -12.22 2.17
N VAL A 116 -8.24 -11.32 3.10
CA VAL A 116 -7.00 -11.35 3.86
C VAL A 116 -7.34 -11.53 5.33
N ARG A 117 -6.82 -12.61 5.92
CA ARG A 117 -7.04 -12.90 7.35
C ARG A 117 -6.41 -11.80 8.21
N ILE A 118 -7.17 -11.33 9.19
CA ILE A 118 -6.70 -10.42 10.24
C ILE A 118 -7.11 -10.96 11.62
N ASP A 119 -6.66 -10.31 12.68
CA ASP A 119 -6.97 -10.74 14.04
C ASP A 119 -8.47 -10.74 14.36
N ASN A 120 -8.84 -11.41 15.46
CA ASN A 120 -10.21 -11.47 16.00
C ASN A 120 -11.22 -12.18 15.08
N LYS A 121 -10.79 -13.19 14.30
CA LYS A 121 -11.66 -13.97 13.39
C LYS A 121 -12.34 -13.09 12.32
N MET A 122 -11.69 -11.99 11.97
CA MET A 122 -12.13 -11.08 10.93
C MET A 122 -11.25 -11.26 9.70
N ALA A 123 -11.77 -10.87 8.54
CA ALA A 123 -11.01 -10.79 7.31
C ALA A 123 -11.29 -9.44 6.62
N VAL A 124 -10.29 -8.95 5.90
CA VAL A 124 -10.45 -7.84 4.97
C VAL A 124 -10.88 -8.42 3.63
N PHE A 125 -12.05 -8.04 3.16
CA PHE A 125 -12.60 -8.50 1.88
C PHE A 125 -12.28 -7.51 0.76
N PHE A 126 -11.69 -8.03 -0.30
CA PHE A 126 -11.34 -7.32 -1.52
C PHE A 126 -12.11 -7.89 -2.72
N GLY A 127 -12.44 -7.04 -3.68
CA GLY A 127 -13.11 -7.42 -4.93
C GLY A 127 -13.98 -6.29 -5.47
N GLY A 128 -14.14 -6.23 -6.79
CA GLY A 128 -14.85 -5.11 -7.42
C GLY A 128 -16.37 -5.09 -7.24
N GLU A 129 -16.95 -6.15 -6.65
CA GLU A 129 -18.39 -6.27 -6.44
C GLU A 129 -18.84 -5.44 -5.23
N PRO A 130 -19.97 -4.72 -5.29
CA PRO A 130 -20.45 -3.92 -4.17
C PRO A 130 -20.99 -4.80 -3.04
N SER A 131 -20.94 -4.33 -1.79
CA SER A 131 -21.37 -5.12 -0.63
C SER A 131 -22.84 -5.60 -0.70
N CYS A 132 -23.68 -4.94 -1.50
CA CYS A 132 -25.08 -5.34 -1.71
C CYS A 132 -25.25 -6.60 -2.57
N THR A 133 -24.19 -7.11 -3.22
CA THR A 133 -24.22 -8.38 -3.96
C THR A 133 -23.75 -9.56 -3.12
N PHE A 134 -23.32 -9.33 -1.87
CA PHE A 134 -22.91 -10.42 -0.99
C PHE A 134 -24.09 -11.34 -0.68
N SER A 135 -23.79 -12.62 -0.44
CA SER A 135 -24.79 -13.62 -0.11
C SER A 135 -25.55 -13.25 1.17
N THR A 136 -26.81 -13.67 1.25
CA THR A 136 -27.69 -13.38 2.38
C THR A 136 -27.04 -13.77 3.70
N GLY A 137 -26.94 -12.82 4.63
CA GLY A 137 -26.34 -13.04 5.96
C GLY A 137 -24.87 -12.61 6.09
N VAL A 138 -24.20 -12.23 5.00
CA VAL A 138 -22.88 -11.62 5.06
C VAL A 138 -23.03 -10.14 5.39
N VAL A 139 -22.56 -9.75 6.58
CA VAL A 139 -22.56 -8.35 7.03
C VAL A 139 -21.15 -7.79 6.88
N ALA A 140 -20.95 -6.97 5.85
CA ALA A 140 -19.73 -6.21 5.66
C ALA A 140 -19.78 -4.91 6.46
N LYS A 141 -18.64 -4.55 7.07
CA LYS A 141 -18.42 -3.25 7.71
C LYS A 141 -17.45 -2.45 6.84
N SER A 142 -17.90 -1.35 6.26
CA SER A 142 -16.97 -0.46 5.57
C SER A 142 -16.03 0.20 6.59
N ALA A 143 -14.73 0.14 6.30
CA ALA A 143 -13.69 0.72 7.12
C ALA A 143 -12.68 1.45 6.23
N GLY A 144 -12.94 2.74 5.96
CA GLY A 144 -12.14 3.51 5.01
C GLY A 144 -12.22 2.87 3.63
N ARG A 145 -11.06 2.47 3.09
CA ARG A 145 -10.95 1.88 1.75
C ARG A 145 -11.33 0.40 1.69
N VAL A 146 -11.46 -0.26 2.83
CA VAL A 146 -11.64 -1.72 2.90
C VAL A 146 -12.98 -2.12 3.50
N ARG A 147 -13.33 -3.40 3.37
CA ARG A 147 -14.51 -4.00 3.99
C ARG A 147 -14.07 -5.08 4.96
N LEU A 148 -14.61 -5.05 6.17
CA LEU A 148 -14.37 -6.07 7.18
C LEU A 148 -15.55 -7.03 7.23
N VAL A 149 -15.25 -8.33 7.21
CA VAL A 149 -16.24 -9.42 7.32
C VAL A 149 -15.73 -10.44 8.33
N GLU A 150 -16.62 -11.29 8.85
CA GLU A 150 -16.18 -12.43 9.67
C GLU A 150 -15.46 -13.46 8.78
N GLU A 151 -14.29 -13.95 9.18
CA GLU A 151 -13.47 -14.87 8.37
C GLU A 151 -14.26 -16.10 7.90
N LYS A 152 -15.15 -16.62 8.77
CA LYS A 152 -15.98 -17.79 8.51
C LYS A 152 -16.87 -17.66 7.27
N VAL A 153 -17.23 -16.44 6.86
CA VAL A 153 -18.06 -16.20 5.68
C VAL A 153 -17.25 -16.25 4.38
N CYS A 154 -15.93 -16.12 4.47
CA CYS A 154 -15.02 -16.22 3.33
C CYS A 154 -14.63 -17.68 3.06
N THR A 155 -14.59 -18.52 4.10
CA THR A 155 -14.12 -19.91 4.00
C THR A 155 -14.94 -20.69 2.97
N GLY A 156 -14.25 -21.20 1.93
CA GLY A 156 -14.87 -21.96 0.85
C GLY A 156 -15.64 -21.12 -0.19
N SER A 157 -15.76 -19.81 0.01
CA SER A 157 -16.43 -18.89 -0.92
C SER A 157 -15.44 -18.07 -1.74
N VAL A 158 -14.34 -17.66 -1.12
CA VAL A 158 -13.26 -16.90 -1.76
C VAL A 158 -11.90 -17.41 -1.31
N GLU A 159 -10.86 -17.11 -2.07
CA GLU A 159 -9.49 -17.37 -1.64
C GLU A 159 -9.14 -16.52 -0.42
N ILE A 160 -8.50 -17.12 0.59
CA ILE A 160 -8.10 -16.45 1.82
C ILE A 160 -6.58 -16.46 1.90
N TRP A 161 -5.99 -15.28 1.94
CA TRP A 161 -4.54 -15.08 2.07
C TRP A 161 -4.17 -14.69 3.50
N ASP A 162 -2.95 -15.04 3.89
CA ASP A 162 -2.35 -14.46 5.08
C ASP A 162 -1.88 -13.02 4.83
N ALA A 163 -1.91 -12.18 5.86
CA ALA A 163 -1.50 -10.78 5.74
C ALA A 163 -0.07 -10.64 5.18
N ASN A 164 0.86 -11.51 5.58
CA ASN A 164 2.25 -11.50 5.11
C ASN A 164 2.35 -11.78 3.60
N GLU A 165 1.55 -12.72 3.09
CA GLU A 165 1.49 -13.05 1.67
C GLU A 165 0.93 -11.87 0.87
N TRP A 166 -0.18 -11.29 1.33
CA TRP A 166 -0.86 -10.18 0.66
C TRP A 166 0.01 -8.91 0.54
N ILE A 167 0.78 -8.59 1.59
CA ILE A 167 1.73 -7.46 1.56
C ILE A 167 3.03 -7.79 0.82
N GLY A 168 3.23 -9.05 0.41
CA GLY A 168 4.44 -9.52 -0.27
C GLY A 168 5.67 -9.49 0.61
N ALA A 169 5.51 -9.75 1.91
CA ALA A 169 6.63 -9.99 2.80
C ALA A 169 7.32 -11.32 2.43
N PRO A 170 8.64 -11.45 2.64
CA PRO A 170 9.32 -12.73 2.42
C PRO A 170 8.72 -13.83 3.30
N ALA A 171 8.41 -14.99 2.71
CA ALA A 171 7.77 -16.11 3.40
C ALA A 171 8.67 -16.68 4.51
N GLU A 172 9.98 -16.68 4.27
CA GLU A 172 11.05 -17.04 5.20
C GLU A 172 11.31 -15.98 6.28
N GLY A 173 10.63 -14.83 6.22
CA GLY A 173 10.87 -13.69 7.10
C GLY A 173 12.05 -12.82 6.67
N ASN A 174 12.11 -11.60 7.23
CA ASN A 174 13.07 -10.59 6.79
C ASN A 174 14.54 -10.95 7.08
N GLU A 175 14.80 -11.67 8.16
CA GLU A 175 16.16 -12.05 8.59
C GLU A 175 16.80 -13.08 7.65
N GLU A 176 16.09 -14.18 7.38
CA GLU A 176 16.56 -15.23 6.47
C GLU A 176 16.68 -14.70 5.04
N TRP A 177 15.66 -13.97 4.58
CA TRP A 177 15.68 -13.32 3.26
C TRP A 177 16.87 -12.36 3.11
N SER A 178 17.14 -11.52 4.12
CA SER A 178 18.25 -10.56 4.09
C SER A 178 19.60 -11.27 4.10
N SER A 179 19.75 -12.33 4.89
CA SER A 179 20.98 -13.13 4.96
C SER A 179 21.30 -13.81 3.63
N ARG A 180 20.26 -14.33 2.94
CA ARG A 180 20.39 -14.90 1.59
C ARG A 180 20.74 -13.84 0.56
N LEU A 181 20.08 -12.68 0.60
CA LEU A 181 20.39 -11.55 -0.30
C LEU A 181 21.84 -11.10 -0.12
N LEU A 182 22.28 -10.88 1.12
CA LEU A 182 23.66 -10.49 1.43
C LEU A 182 24.64 -11.52 0.87
N SER A 183 24.47 -12.80 1.20
CA SER A 183 25.37 -13.87 0.75
C SER A 183 25.44 -13.98 -0.77
N GLY A 184 24.29 -13.95 -1.46
CA GLY A 184 24.22 -14.01 -2.91
C GLY A 184 24.89 -12.81 -3.57
N THR A 185 24.59 -11.59 -3.12
CA THR A 185 25.22 -10.39 -3.67
C THR A 185 26.72 -10.34 -3.40
N ILE A 186 27.18 -10.77 -2.22
CA ILE A 186 28.61 -10.85 -1.85
C ILE A 186 29.36 -11.84 -2.75
N SER A 187 28.78 -12.99 -3.07
CA SER A 187 29.42 -13.97 -3.97
C SER A 187 29.65 -13.43 -5.38
N GLY A 188 28.89 -12.41 -5.81
CA GLY A 188 29.03 -11.76 -7.12
C GLY A 188 29.87 -10.49 -7.09
N PHE A 189 30.68 -10.25 -6.06
CA PHE A 189 31.53 -9.07 -5.97
C PHE A 189 32.52 -8.97 -7.14
N ILE A 190 32.56 -7.78 -7.72
CA ILE A 190 33.56 -7.36 -8.71
C ILE A 190 34.43 -6.24 -8.12
N ASP A 191 35.59 -5.98 -8.74
CA ASP A 191 36.44 -4.87 -8.32
C ASP A 191 35.72 -3.53 -8.53
N ALA A 192 35.86 -2.65 -7.54
CA ALA A 192 35.21 -1.36 -7.58
C ALA A 192 35.89 -0.43 -8.61
N PRO A 193 35.11 0.32 -9.40
CA PRO A 193 35.68 1.33 -10.27
C PRO A 193 36.37 2.43 -9.43
N GLY A 194 37.49 2.96 -9.93
CA GLY A 194 38.32 3.91 -9.16
C GLY A 194 37.64 5.25 -8.82
N ASN A 195 36.53 5.61 -9.48
CA ASN A 195 35.85 6.89 -9.28
C ASN A 195 34.53 6.74 -8.49
N MET A 196 34.66 6.48 -7.19
CA MET A 196 33.51 6.24 -6.28
C MET A 196 33.51 7.18 -5.06
N SER A 197 34.14 8.35 -5.16
CA SER A 197 34.37 9.31 -4.06
C SER A 197 33.08 9.85 -3.42
N GLU A 198 31.98 9.95 -4.17
CA GLU A 198 30.69 10.43 -3.67
C GLU A 198 29.83 9.35 -2.98
N SER A 199 30.39 8.16 -2.83
CA SER A 199 29.68 7.04 -2.24
C SER A 199 29.43 7.24 -0.75
N THR A 200 28.28 6.76 -0.29
CA THR A 200 27.93 6.75 1.13
C THR A 200 27.58 5.34 1.58
N ALA A 201 27.98 4.98 2.79
CA ALA A 201 27.66 3.72 3.44
C ALA A 201 26.53 3.90 4.46
N TYR A 202 25.67 2.88 4.59
CA TYR A 202 24.60 2.83 5.56
C TYR A 202 25.11 2.26 6.88
N VAL A 203 25.09 3.06 7.93
CA VAL A 203 25.57 2.69 9.26
C VAL A 203 24.57 3.19 10.31
N ARG A 204 24.03 2.28 11.14
CA ARG A 204 23.16 2.62 12.29
C ARG A 204 22.06 3.64 11.95
N GLY A 205 21.32 3.40 10.86
CA GLY A 205 20.22 4.26 10.45
C GLY A 205 20.59 5.48 9.58
N LYS A 206 21.87 5.74 9.31
CA LYS A 206 22.36 6.94 8.60
C LYS A 206 23.22 6.59 7.40
N TRP A 207 23.30 7.52 6.45
CA TRP A 207 24.24 7.47 5.34
C TRP A 207 25.45 8.35 5.68
N LEU A 208 26.65 7.78 5.64
CA LEU A 208 27.92 8.47 5.94
C LEU A 208 28.84 8.38 4.73
N HIS A 209 29.66 9.38 4.47
CA HIS A 209 30.67 9.28 3.41
C HIS A 209 31.70 8.20 3.74
N LEU A 210 32.25 7.54 2.72
CA LEU A 210 33.26 6.49 2.94
C LEU A 210 34.50 7.00 3.68
N SER A 211 34.87 8.27 3.47
CA SER A 211 35.97 8.94 4.17
C SER A 211 35.74 9.13 5.67
N GLU A 212 34.49 9.09 6.14
CA GLU A 212 34.15 9.19 7.57
C GLU A 212 34.31 7.84 8.29
N LEU A 213 34.46 6.73 7.56
CA LEU A 213 34.58 5.40 8.13
C LEU A 213 36.02 5.14 8.61
N SER A 214 36.19 5.04 9.92
CA SER A 214 37.51 5.00 10.59
C SER A 214 38.09 3.60 10.79
N PHE A 215 37.67 2.62 10.00
CA PHE A 215 38.00 1.21 10.24
C PHE A 215 39.12 0.72 9.31
N ASN A 216 40.16 0.14 9.91
CA ASN A 216 41.29 -0.46 9.18
C ASN A 216 41.00 -1.90 8.69
N LYS A 217 39.90 -2.52 9.12
CA LYS A 217 39.51 -3.87 8.68
C LYS A 217 38.51 -3.79 7.54
N LYS A 218 38.58 -4.75 6.62
CA LYS A 218 37.57 -4.98 5.60
C LYS A 218 36.20 -5.18 6.24
N GLN A 219 35.22 -4.39 5.82
CA GLN A 219 33.82 -4.52 6.22
C GLN A 219 32.91 -4.34 5.02
N ILE A 220 31.74 -4.99 5.08
CA ILE A 220 30.75 -4.92 4.01
C ILE A 220 29.61 -4.01 4.48
N TYR A 221 29.27 -3.03 3.65
CA TYR A 221 28.18 -2.11 3.91
C TYR A 221 27.20 -2.06 2.74
N LEU A 222 25.94 -1.76 3.05
CA LEU A 222 25.01 -1.24 2.06
C LEU A 222 25.45 0.18 1.71
N CYS A 223 25.71 0.41 0.43
CA CYS A 223 26.18 1.68 -0.09
C CYS A 223 25.18 2.26 -1.09
N ARG A 224 25.30 3.56 -1.32
CA ARG A 224 24.62 4.24 -2.42
C ARG A 224 25.50 5.33 -3.01
N MET A 225 25.21 5.66 -4.26
CA MET A 225 25.76 6.82 -4.95
C MET A 225 24.66 7.55 -5.70
N SER A 226 24.79 8.87 -5.85
CA SER A 226 23.86 9.66 -6.65
C SER A 226 24.26 9.56 -8.13
N VAL A 227 23.31 9.23 -9.00
CA VAL A 227 23.46 9.20 -10.46
C VAL A 227 22.24 9.88 -11.05
N ASP A 228 22.41 11.00 -11.76
CA ASP A 228 21.34 11.72 -12.45
C ASP A 228 20.07 11.94 -11.60
N ASN A 229 20.23 12.51 -10.40
CA ASN A 229 19.18 12.71 -9.39
C ASN A 229 18.50 11.44 -8.83
N HIS A 230 19.02 10.26 -9.12
CA HIS A 230 18.59 8.99 -8.57
C HIS A 230 19.69 8.38 -7.69
N PHE A 231 19.33 7.43 -6.83
CA PHE A 231 20.30 6.67 -6.06
C PHE A 231 20.47 5.29 -6.64
N SER A 232 21.69 4.96 -7.04
CA SER A 232 22.12 3.59 -7.32
C SER A 232 22.60 2.95 -6.02
N TYR A 233 22.13 1.74 -5.73
CA TYR A 233 22.45 1.01 -4.50
C TYR A 233 23.29 -0.22 -4.81
N TYR A 234 24.19 -0.56 -3.89
CA TYR A 234 25.07 -1.72 -4.03
C TYR A 234 25.56 -2.16 -2.64
N LEU A 235 26.06 -3.39 -2.53
CA LEU A 235 26.87 -3.79 -1.39
C LEU A 235 28.33 -3.56 -1.74
N GLY A 236 29.07 -2.98 -0.80
CA GLY A 236 30.48 -2.63 -0.99
C GLY A 236 31.35 -3.19 0.12
N GLU A 237 32.46 -3.83 -0.24
CA GLU A 237 33.57 -4.11 0.67
C GLU A 237 34.44 -2.87 0.77
N ILE A 238 34.59 -2.37 2.00
CA ILE A 238 35.32 -1.13 2.31
C ILE A 238 36.48 -1.44 3.24
N GLU A 239 37.66 -0.89 2.93
CA GLU A 239 38.88 -0.97 3.72
C GLU A 239 39.54 0.40 3.79
N ALA A 240 39.86 0.89 5.00
CA ALA A 240 40.49 2.19 5.22
C ALA A 240 39.79 3.35 4.47
N GLY A 241 38.44 3.35 4.50
CA GLY A 241 37.60 4.37 3.86
C GLY A 241 37.55 4.30 2.33
N ARG A 242 38.08 3.23 1.72
CA ARG A 242 38.06 3.02 0.26
C ARG A 242 37.19 1.83 -0.11
N LEU A 243 36.39 1.98 -1.15
CA LEU A 243 35.61 0.89 -1.74
C LEU A 243 36.56 0.00 -2.56
N CYS A 244 36.66 -1.28 -2.19
CA CYS A 244 37.53 -2.24 -2.85
C CYS A 244 36.77 -3.10 -3.86
N ARG A 245 35.61 -3.62 -3.44
CA ARG A 245 34.76 -4.49 -4.26
C ARG A 245 33.31 -4.09 -4.09
N MET A 246 32.49 -4.37 -5.09
CA MET A 246 31.07 -4.07 -5.04
C MET A 246 30.23 -5.04 -5.88
N ASN A 247 28.94 -5.07 -5.59
CA ASN A 247 27.94 -5.64 -6.49
C ASN A 247 26.60 -4.90 -6.33
N SER A 248 25.92 -4.64 -7.44
CA SER A 248 24.73 -3.80 -7.48
C SER A 248 23.51 -4.45 -6.83
N LEU A 249 22.60 -3.61 -6.34
CA LEU A 249 21.27 -4.00 -5.89
C LEU A 249 20.26 -3.33 -6.81
N GLU A 250 19.64 -4.10 -7.69
CA GLU A 250 18.75 -3.59 -8.74
C GLU A 250 17.40 -3.08 -8.19
N SER A 251 16.90 -3.70 -7.12
CA SER A 251 15.59 -3.39 -6.55
C SER A 251 15.67 -2.41 -5.38
N SER A 252 15.08 -1.22 -5.57
CA SER A 252 14.93 -0.24 -4.48
C SER A 252 14.10 -0.77 -3.31
N ASP A 253 13.17 -1.70 -3.56
CA ASP A 253 12.38 -2.35 -2.51
C ASP A 253 13.24 -3.32 -1.69
N ASN A 254 14.15 -4.05 -2.33
CA ASN A 254 15.09 -4.92 -1.63
C ASN A 254 16.02 -4.10 -0.72
N VAL A 255 16.48 -2.95 -1.20
CA VAL A 255 17.28 -2.01 -0.39
C VAL A 255 16.50 -1.50 0.82
N ARG A 256 15.24 -1.09 0.63
CA ARG A 256 14.37 -0.65 1.75
C ARG A 256 14.26 -1.75 2.79
N ARG A 257 13.96 -2.97 2.37
CA ARG A 257 13.82 -4.14 3.24
C ARG A 257 15.13 -4.46 3.98
N LEU A 258 16.25 -4.49 3.27
CA LEU A 258 17.57 -4.74 3.85
C LEU A 258 17.93 -3.70 4.92
N ARG A 259 17.59 -2.42 4.72
CA ARG A 259 17.83 -1.38 5.74
C ARG A 259 17.10 -1.68 7.05
N PHE A 260 15.86 -2.18 7.00
CA PHE A 260 15.15 -2.59 8.21
C PHE A 260 15.86 -3.72 8.94
N PHE A 261 16.38 -4.71 8.21
CA PHE A 261 17.18 -5.78 8.80
C PHE A 261 18.48 -5.25 9.44
N LEU A 262 19.23 -4.43 8.72
CA LEU A 262 20.49 -3.86 9.20
C LEU A 262 20.28 -3.03 10.48
N ASP A 263 19.20 -2.25 10.54
CA ASP A 263 18.90 -1.46 11.72
C ASP A 263 18.49 -2.29 12.93
N THR A 264 17.75 -3.38 12.73
CA THR A 264 17.46 -4.34 13.80
C THR A 264 18.76 -4.97 14.32
N LYS A 265 19.66 -5.39 13.42
CA LYS A 265 20.97 -5.96 13.77
C LYS A 265 21.85 -4.96 14.52
N ASP A 266 21.77 -3.68 14.16
CA ASP A 266 22.50 -2.58 14.80
C ASP A 266 21.85 -2.07 16.10
N ASN A 267 20.79 -2.72 16.60
CA ASN A 267 19.98 -2.27 17.75
C ASN A 267 19.43 -0.84 17.59
N CYS A 268 19.14 -0.43 16.35
CA CYS A 268 18.60 0.87 15.97
C CYS A 268 17.24 0.74 15.25
N PRO A 269 16.26 -0.04 15.75
CA PRO A 269 15.02 -0.31 15.04
C PRO A 269 14.23 0.97 14.72
N LEU A 270 13.54 0.96 13.58
CA LEU A 270 12.72 2.09 13.17
C LEU A 270 11.58 2.33 14.18
N LYS A 271 11.45 3.57 14.66
CA LYS A 271 10.31 3.99 15.47
C LYS A 271 9.22 4.59 14.60
N VAL A 272 7.98 4.13 14.78
CA VAL A 272 6.78 4.73 14.18
C VAL A 272 6.24 5.79 15.13
N ARG A 273 5.99 7.01 14.64
CA ARG A 273 5.30 8.04 15.42
C ARG A 273 3.82 7.97 15.12
N ILE A 274 3.02 7.79 16.17
CA ILE A 274 1.56 7.73 16.07
C ILE A 274 0.98 8.97 16.74
N LYS A 275 0.10 9.68 16.05
CA LYS A 275 -0.75 10.71 16.65
C LYS A 275 -2.20 10.30 16.47
N ILE A 276 -2.94 10.20 17.57
CA ILE A 276 -4.36 9.84 17.54
C ILE A 276 -5.16 11.11 17.81
N SER A 277 -6.13 11.40 16.95
CA SER A 277 -7.05 12.53 17.08
C SER A 277 -8.39 12.18 16.44
N ASN A 278 -9.50 12.42 17.13
CA ASN A 278 -10.86 12.17 16.63
C ASN A 278 -11.02 10.77 16.00
N VAL A 279 -10.59 9.72 16.71
CA VAL A 279 -10.66 8.30 16.27
C VAL A 279 -9.75 7.96 15.07
N LEU A 280 -9.09 8.95 14.46
CA LEU A 280 -8.10 8.74 13.40
C LEU A 280 -6.69 8.63 13.96
N ALA A 281 -5.94 7.63 13.48
CA ALA A 281 -4.53 7.47 13.77
C ALA A 281 -3.69 7.96 12.59
N ARG A 282 -2.87 9.00 12.83
CA ARG A 282 -1.85 9.44 11.87
C ARG A 282 -0.52 8.76 12.20
N LEU A 283 -0.13 7.84 11.32
CA LEU A 283 1.16 7.16 11.37
C LEU A 283 2.19 7.95 10.56
N ARG A 284 3.35 8.23 11.16
CA ARG A 284 4.51 8.78 10.46
C ARG A 284 5.70 7.84 10.60
N LEU A 285 6.04 7.21 9.48
CA LEU A 285 7.29 6.49 9.30
C LEU A 285 8.36 7.47 8.82
N THR A 286 9.56 7.43 9.43
CA THR A 286 10.67 8.27 8.96
C THR A 286 11.30 7.74 7.67
N ARG A 287 11.02 6.48 7.32
CA ARG A 287 11.50 5.81 6.11
C ARG A 287 10.35 5.05 5.45
N ARG A 288 10.34 5.03 4.12
CA ARG A 288 9.32 4.32 3.35
C ARG A 288 9.53 2.81 3.47
N LEU A 289 8.42 2.07 3.64
CA LEU A 289 8.40 0.63 3.45
C LEU A 289 8.61 0.29 1.96
N PRO A 290 9.02 -0.95 1.64
CA PRO A 290 8.87 -1.51 0.29
C PRO A 290 7.45 -1.27 -0.25
N ARG A 291 7.30 -1.05 -1.56
CA ARG A 291 6.04 -0.59 -2.17
C ARG A 291 4.86 -1.53 -1.89
N ARG A 292 5.06 -2.85 -1.92
CA ARG A 292 3.97 -3.79 -1.59
C ARG A 292 3.64 -3.81 -0.10
N GLU A 293 4.65 -3.62 0.75
CA GLU A 293 4.51 -3.62 2.21
C GLU A 293 3.81 -2.35 2.74
N THR A 294 3.75 -1.26 1.96
CA THR A 294 2.98 -0.07 2.35
C THR A 294 1.48 -0.33 2.47
N LYS A 295 0.95 -1.43 1.91
CA LYS A 295 -0.44 -1.83 2.07
C LYS A 295 -0.87 -2.00 3.54
N VAL A 296 0.07 -2.33 4.44
CA VAL A 296 -0.21 -2.46 5.88
C VAL A 296 -0.59 -1.14 6.55
N LEU A 297 -0.38 0.00 5.87
CA LEU A 297 -0.64 1.35 6.39
C LEU A 297 -1.96 1.95 5.89
N LEU A 298 -2.70 1.22 5.06
CA LEU A 298 -3.89 1.70 4.34
C LEU A 298 -5.19 1.43 5.07
#